data_AF-A0AAV5ZYU0-F1
#
_entry.id   AF-A0AAV5ZYU0-F1
#
_cell.length_a   1.000
_cell.length_b   1.000
_cell.length_c   1.000
_cell.angle_alpha   90.00
_cell.angle_beta   90.00
_cell.angle_gamma   90.00
#
_symmetry.space_group_name_H-M   'P 1'
#
loop_
_entity.id
_entity.type
_entity.pdbx_description
1 polymer ?
#
loop_
_entity_poly.entity_id
_entity_poly.type
_entity_poly.pdbx_seq_one_letter_code
_entity_poly.pdbx_strand_id
1 'polypeptide(L)'
;MDSTSLTPRSDPDQSAAPRIIVVLETGVSLAVHSACADLAAGLADRTRMPVTLASIPACCLDALRPTLGRARESRIRDYAPAPPPAPMSSAPFLLRADGRPDWGAMWGSFCELALYGGPPHRGPDNPLRAPQTFGASAVTNETMVDEMRRGIWETTGLYAEPTGDGWLAVTCESRAMAAWLCATIILENVEARVEEDRLLVPAGPDYRLEDEVKSIITVLAKTNHYWQAHITGEDRAAGDGVG
;
A
#
# COMPACT_ATOMS: atom_id res chain seq x y z
N MET A 1 3.58 -58.82 -46.07
CA MET A 1 4.72 -57.89 -45.85
C MET A 1 4.13 -56.71 -45.09
N ASP A 2 4.08 -56.82 -43.76
CA ASP A 2 3.52 -55.79 -42.90
C ASP A 2 4.56 -54.72 -42.62
N SER A 3 4.31 -53.51 -43.12
CA SER A 3 5.09 -52.31 -42.80
C SER A 3 4.48 -51.63 -41.58
N THR A 4 4.91 -52.06 -40.39
CA THR A 4 4.64 -51.31 -39.15
C THR A 4 5.61 -50.15 -39.08
N SER A 5 5.11 -48.95 -39.36
CA SER A 5 5.86 -47.70 -39.22
C SER A 5 6.14 -47.47 -37.73
N LEU A 6 7.41 -47.65 -37.34
CA LEU A 6 7.91 -47.33 -36.01
C LEU A 6 7.95 -45.80 -35.88
N THR A 7 6.98 -45.20 -35.20
CA THR A 7 7.09 -43.81 -34.72
C THR A 7 8.33 -43.70 -33.83
N PRO A 8 9.24 -42.74 -34.06
CA PRO A 8 10.41 -42.59 -33.21
C PRO A 8 9.95 -42.21 -31.80
N ARG A 9 10.34 -43.03 -30.84
CA ARG A 9 10.14 -42.79 -29.41
C ARG A 9 10.96 -41.56 -29.04
N SER A 10 10.28 -40.46 -28.68
CA SER A 10 10.92 -39.22 -28.26
C SER A 10 11.92 -39.49 -27.14
N ASP A 11 13.16 -39.05 -27.33
CA ASP A 11 14.22 -39.14 -26.32
C ASP A 11 13.80 -38.45 -25.03
N PRO A 12 13.90 -39.10 -23.85
CA PRO A 12 13.59 -38.49 -22.57
C PRO A 12 14.66 -37.48 -22.09
N ASP A 13 15.69 -37.21 -22.90
CA ASP A 13 16.85 -36.38 -22.55
C ASP A 13 16.94 -35.07 -23.35
N GLN A 14 15.82 -34.61 -23.92
CA GLN A 14 15.68 -33.18 -24.16
C GLN A 14 15.55 -32.52 -22.79
N SER A 15 16.68 -32.04 -22.26
CA SER A 15 16.74 -31.20 -21.06
C SER A 15 15.70 -30.09 -21.20
N ALA A 16 14.53 -30.32 -20.60
CA ALA A 16 13.43 -29.40 -20.70
C ALA A 16 13.89 -28.09 -20.08
N ALA A 17 13.79 -26.99 -20.84
CA ALA A 17 14.16 -25.68 -20.33
C ALA A 17 13.52 -25.48 -18.96
N PRO A 18 14.26 -24.94 -17.99
CA PRO A 18 13.77 -24.81 -16.64
C PRO A 18 12.49 -23.94 -16.69
N ARG A 19 11.46 -24.37 -15.96
CA ARG A 19 10.13 -23.75 -15.96
C ARG A 19 9.61 -23.63 -14.55
N ILE A 20 8.75 -22.64 -14.34
CA ILE A 20 8.10 -22.38 -13.06
C ILE A 20 6.62 -22.75 -13.20
N ILE A 21 6.05 -23.41 -12.20
CA ILE A 21 4.63 -23.72 -12.16
C ILE A 21 4.06 -23.20 -10.85
N VAL A 22 3.02 -22.38 -10.94
CA VAL A 22 2.21 -21.91 -9.82
C VAL A 22 0.89 -22.67 -9.87
N VAL A 23 0.57 -23.40 -8.80
CA VAL A 23 -0.64 -24.23 -8.72
C VAL A 23 -1.54 -23.67 -7.64
N LEU A 24 -2.80 -23.42 -7.96
CA LEU A 24 -3.84 -23.01 -7.02
C LEU A 24 -5.01 -23.98 -7.03
N GLU A 25 -5.78 -23.96 -5.94
CA GLU A 25 -7.03 -24.70 -5.86
C GLU A 25 -8.11 -24.02 -6.73
N THR A 26 -8.96 -24.81 -7.39
CA THR A 26 -10.11 -24.29 -8.15
C THR A 26 -11.15 -23.53 -7.32
N GLY A 27 -11.18 -23.74 -6.00
CA GLY A 27 -12.15 -23.13 -5.09
C GLY A 27 -11.79 -21.72 -4.60
N VAL A 28 -10.63 -21.16 -4.97
CA VAL A 28 -10.22 -19.83 -4.51
C VAL A 28 -11.06 -18.71 -5.14
N SER A 29 -11.13 -17.56 -4.46
CA SER A 29 -11.86 -16.40 -4.98
C SER A 29 -11.22 -15.82 -6.25
N LEU A 30 -12.02 -15.09 -7.04
CA LEU A 30 -11.53 -14.42 -8.25
C LEU A 30 -10.40 -13.43 -7.95
N ALA A 31 -10.46 -12.74 -6.81
CA ALA A 31 -9.40 -11.82 -6.37
C ALA A 31 -8.06 -12.54 -6.15
N VAL A 32 -8.09 -13.71 -5.50
CA VAL A 32 -6.89 -14.55 -5.30
C VAL A 32 -6.36 -15.05 -6.64
N HIS A 33 -7.25 -15.49 -7.53
CA HIS A 33 -6.86 -15.93 -8.87
C HIS A 33 -6.17 -14.81 -9.65
N SER A 34 -6.70 -13.59 -9.62
CA SER A 34 -6.12 -12.43 -10.31
C SER A 34 -4.73 -12.08 -9.72
N ALA A 35 -4.62 -12.03 -8.39
CA ALA A 35 -3.34 -11.78 -7.72
C ALA A 35 -2.27 -12.83 -8.07
N CYS A 36 -2.65 -14.11 -8.18
CA CYS A 36 -1.74 -15.17 -8.61
C CYS A 36 -1.33 -15.04 -10.08
N ALA A 37 -2.22 -14.54 -10.96
CA ALA A 37 -1.90 -14.26 -12.35
C ALA A 37 -0.89 -13.13 -12.50
N ASP A 38 -1.07 -12.03 -11.75
CA ASP A 38 -0.14 -10.91 -11.73
C ASP A 38 1.23 -11.34 -11.19
N LEU A 39 1.25 -12.16 -10.13
CA LEU A 39 2.49 -12.73 -9.59
C LEU A 39 3.20 -13.64 -10.61
N ALA A 40 2.45 -14.49 -11.31
CA ALA A 40 2.99 -15.39 -12.33
C ALA A 40 3.61 -14.60 -13.49
N ALA A 41 2.93 -13.55 -13.98
CA ALA A 41 3.45 -12.67 -15.00
C ALA A 41 4.74 -11.95 -14.53
N GLY A 42 4.72 -11.36 -13.34
CA GLY A 42 5.90 -10.69 -12.77
C GLY A 42 7.08 -11.63 -12.52
N LEU A 43 6.84 -12.89 -12.16
CA LEU A 43 7.88 -13.90 -12.08
C LEU A 43 8.47 -14.23 -13.46
N ALA A 44 7.62 -14.36 -14.49
CA ALA A 44 8.08 -14.66 -15.84
C ALA A 44 9.00 -13.55 -16.36
N ASP A 45 8.63 -12.29 -16.16
CA ASP A 45 9.43 -11.14 -16.59
C ASP A 45 10.77 -11.07 -15.86
N ARG A 46 10.76 -11.18 -14.52
CA ARG A 46 11.99 -11.08 -13.71
C ARG A 46 12.98 -12.22 -13.95
N THR A 47 12.46 -13.43 -14.09
CA THR A 47 13.31 -14.63 -14.25
C THR A 47 13.65 -14.91 -15.71
N ARG A 48 12.92 -14.30 -16.65
CA ARG A 48 12.97 -14.61 -18.08
C ARG A 48 12.71 -16.10 -18.36
N MET A 49 11.91 -16.75 -17.50
CA MET A 49 11.52 -18.15 -17.61
C MET A 49 10.02 -18.28 -17.82
N PRO A 50 9.54 -19.31 -18.54
CA PRO A 50 8.11 -19.56 -18.67
C PRO A 50 7.51 -19.92 -17.31
N VAL A 51 6.41 -19.26 -16.96
CA VAL A 51 5.60 -19.53 -15.77
C VAL A 51 4.24 -20.05 -16.20
N THR A 52 3.84 -21.22 -15.72
CA THR A 52 2.49 -21.75 -15.91
C THR A 52 1.68 -21.55 -14.64
N LEU A 53 0.53 -20.88 -14.76
CA LEU A 53 -0.48 -20.84 -13.71
C LEU A 53 -1.51 -21.95 -13.97
N ALA A 54 -1.72 -22.84 -13.00
CA ALA A 54 -2.67 -23.95 -13.12
C ALA A 54 -3.63 -23.98 -11.94
N SER A 55 -4.92 -24.15 -12.24
CA SER A 55 -5.97 -24.33 -11.22
C SER A 55 -6.40 -25.79 -11.21
N ILE A 56 -6.31 -26.45 -10.05
CA ILE A 56 -6.66 -27.87 -9.88
C ILE A 56 -7.57 -28.09 -8.66
N PRO A 57 -8.36 -29.18 -8.61
CA PRO A 57 -9.15 -29.50 -7.42
C PRO A 57 -8.28 -29.74 -6.18
N ALA A 58 -8.83 -29.47 -4.97
CA ALA A 58 -8.14 -29.67 -3.69
C ALA A 58 -7.51 -31.06 -3.54
N CYS A 59 -8.24 -32.12 -3.89
CA CYS A 59 -7.74 -33.49 -3.78
C CYS A 59 -6.51 -33.76 -4.66
N CYS A 60 -6.38 -33.08 -5.81
CA CYS A 60 -5.20 -33.15 -6.66
C CYS A 60 -4.02 -32.40 -6.03
N LEU A 61 -4.28 -31.25 -5.42
CA LEU A 61 -3.27 -30.47 -4.71
C LEU A 61 -2.72 -31.24 -3.48
N ASP A 62 -3.60 -31.88 -2.72
CA ASP A 62 -3.23 -32.74 -1.58
C ASP A 62 -2.34 -33.91 -2.01
N ALA A 63 -2.63 -34.51 -3.18
CA ALA A 63 -1.84 -35.60 -3.75
C ALA A 63 -0.45 -35.16 -4.25
N LEU A 64 -0.25 -33.87 -4.55
CA LEU A 64 1.06 -33.34 -4.95
C LEU A 64 2.04 -33.28 -3.78
N ARG A 65 1.57 -32.99 -2.56
CA ARG A 65 2.47 -32.75 -1.41
C ARG A 65 3.37 -33.95 -1.07
N PRO A 66 2.86 -35.21 -0.96
CA PRO A 66 3.71 -36.38 -0.77
C PRO A 66 4.61 -36.70 -1.97
N THR A 67 4.22 -36.27 -3.17
CA THR A 67 4.99 -36.48 -4.40
C THR A 67 6.21 -35.56 -4.41
N LEU A 68 6.01 -34.27 -4.11
CA LEU A 68 7.08 -33.30 -3.94
C LEU A 68 8.06 -33.73 -2.84
N GLY A 69 7.55 -34.21 -1.70
CA GLY A 69 8.39 -34.64 -0.58
C GLY A 69 9.25 -35.89 -0.83
N ARG A 70 8.87 -36.75 -1.80
CA ARG A 70 9.60 -37.98 -2.11
C ARG A 70 10.69 -37.82 -3.18
N ALA A 71 10.67 -36.73 -3.95
CA ALA A 71 11.70 -36.46 -4.94
C ALA A 71 13.02 -36.11 -4.24
N ARG A 72 14.09 -36.87 -4.55
CA ARG A 72 15.37 -36.86 -3.81
C ARG A 72 16.08 -35.50 -3.77
N GLU A 73 15.75 -34.59 -4.68
CA GLU A 73 16.36 -33.26 -4.79
C GLU A 73 15.41 -32.12 -4.40
N SER A 74 14.21 -32.44 -3.93
CA SER A 74 13.22 -31.43 -3.57
C SER A 74 13.67 -30.59 -2.38
N ARG A 75 13.66 -29.27 -2.56
CA ARG A 75 13.80 -28.28 -1.49
C ARG A 75 12.46 -27.58 -1.31
N ILE A 76 11.66 -28.06 -0.37
CA ILE A 76 10.34 -27.49 -0.06
C ILE A 76 10.49 -26.52 1.10
N ARG A 77 10.00 -25.30 0.92
CA ARG A 77 9.91 -24.28 1.97
C ARG A 77 8.50 -23.70 1.97
N ASP A 78 7.84 -23.79 3.11
CA ASP A 78 6.52 -23.20 3.32
C ASP A 78 6.68 -21.73 3.75
N TYR A 79 5.91 -20.84 3.14
CA TYR A 79 5.85 -19.43 3.50
C TYR A 79 4.46 -19.14 4.08
N ALA A 80 4.39 -18.85 5.38
CA ALA A 80 3.17 -18.37 5.99
C ALA A 80 2.98 -16.87 5.69
N PRO A 81 1.73 -16.37 5.60
CA PRO A 81 1.49 -14.94 5.58
C PRO A 81 2.19 -14.29 6.77
N ALA A 82 2.90 -13.19 6.53
CA ALA A 82 3.43 -12.41 7.63
C ALA A 82 2.26 -11.95 8.52
N PRO A 83 2.37 -11.98 9.85
CA PRO A 83 1.38 -11.35 10.70
C PRO A 83 1.22 -9.89 10.27
N PRO A 84 0.00 -9.32 10.32
CA PRO A 84 -0.17 -7.91 10.03
C PRO A 84 0.81 -7.12 10.93
N PRO A 85 1.60 -6.22 10.35
CA PRO A 85 2.62 -5.52 11.10
C PRO A 85 1.97 -4.69 12.22
N ALA A 86 2.59 -4.68 13.41
CA ALA A 86 2.09 -3.88 14.53
C ALA A 86 2.07 -2.39 14.15
N PRO A 87 1.03 -1.62 14.49
CA PRO A 87 0.98 -0.20 14.19
C PRO A 87 2.24 0.50 14.72
N MET A 88 2.77 1.44 13.95
CA MET A 88 3.95 2.17 14.34
C MET A 88 3.70 2.98 15.61
N SER A 89 4.64 2.94 16.56
CA SER A 89 4.65 3.91 17.65
C SER A 89 4.80 5.30 17.04
N SER A 90 3.92 6.22 17.41
CA SER A 90 4.01 7.62 16.97
C SER A 90 5.27 8.29 17.56
N ALA A 91 5.98 9.08 16.75
CA ALA A 91 7.15 9.85 17.21
C ALA A 91 6.78 10.75 18.40
N PRO A 92 7.62 10.89 19.45
CA PRO A 92 7.29 11.75 20.59
C PRO A 92 7.13 13.22 20.15
N PHE A 93 6.32 13.99 20.88
CA PHE A 93 6.21 15.42 20.61
C PHE A 93 7.54 16.12 20.84
N LEU A 94 8.01 16.87 19.85
CA LEU A 94 8.95 17.95 20.05
C LEU A 94 8.16 19.23 20.25
N LEU A 95 8.45 19.98 21.31
CA LEU A 95 7.76 21.23 21.64
C LEU A 95 8.68 22.41 21.39
N ARG A 96 8.11 23.50 20.88
CA ARG A 96 8.77 24.80 20.76
C ARG A 96 8.80 25.53 22.10
N ALA A 97 9.51 26.65 22.13
CA ALA A 97 9.58 27.52 23.30
C ALA A 97 8.21 28.07 23.75
N ASP A 98 7.23 28.15 22.85
CA ASP A 98 5.85 28.57 23.14
C ASP A 98 4.96 27.43 23.68
N GLY A 99 5.51 26.22 23.83
CA GLY A 99 4.79 25.03 24.30
C GLY A 99 3.96 24.31 23.24
N ARG A 100 3.96 24.76 21.98
CA ARG A 100 3.26 24.08 20.87
C ARG A 100 4.14 23.03 20.19
N PRO A 101 3.55 22.01 19.53
CA PRO A 101 4.29 21.05 18.73
C PRO A 101 5.12 21.71 17.61
N ASP A 102 6.37 21.29 17.48
CA ASP A 102 7.25 21.62 16.36
C ASP A 102 7.08 20.61 15.23
N TRP A 103 6.04 20.77 14.40
CA TRP A 103 5.69 19.79 13.38
C TRP A 103 6.81 19.60 12.34
N GLY A 104 7.46 20.69 11.91
CA GLY A 104 8.55 20.61 10.93
C GLY A 104 9.80 19.87 11.43
N ALA A 105 10.03 19.83 12.74
CA ALA A 105 11.19 19.17 13.35
C ALA A 105 10.85 17.82 14.00
N MET A 106 9.58 17.48 14.18
CA MET A 106 9.12 16.31 14.94
C MET A 106 9.64 14.97 14.39
N TRP A 107 9.87 14.88 13.09
CA TRP A 107 10.32 13.67 12.42
C TRP A 107 11.77 13.79 11.94
N GLY A 108 12.62 12.85 12.36
CA GLY A 108 14.06 12.86 12.05
C GLY A 108 14.39 12.35 10.64
N SER A 109 13.85 11.19 10.24
CA SER A 109 13.98 10.68 8.87
C SER A 109 12.68 10.03 8.40
N PHE A 110 12.24 10.37 7.18
CA PHE A 110 11.02 9.80 6.59
C PHE A 110 11.14 8.31 6.25
N CYS A 111 12.34 7.72 6.33
CA CYS A 111 12.55 6.26 6.24
C CYS A 111 11.82 5.49 7.35
N GLU A 112 11.51 6.13 8.47
CA GLU A 112 10.69 5.53 9.53
C GLU A 112 9.23 5.36 9.08
N LEU A 113 8.76 6.15 8.12
CA LEU A 113 7.36 6.21 7.68
C LEU A 113 7.10 5.39 6.42
N ALA A 114 7.62 4.16 6.31
CA ALA A 114 7.53 3.34 5.08
C ALA A 114 6.09 3.27 4.51
N LEU A 115 5.88 3.78 3.29
CA LEU A 115 4.63 3.61 2.50
C LEU A 115 4.52 2.19 1.92
N TYR A 116 5.66 1.56 1.61
CA TYR A 116 5.74 0.19 1.12
C TYR A 116 6.50 -0.69 2.11
N GLY A 117 5.86 -1.76 2.59
CA GLY A 117 6.47 -2.79 3.44
C GLY A 117 6.49 -2.49 4.95
N GLY A 118 6.04 -1.31 5.38
CA GLY A 118 5.82 -0.98 6.80
C GLY A 118 4.35 -1.13 7.22
N PRO A 119 4.06 -1.14 8.54
CA PRO A 119 2.68 -1.06 9.03
C PRO A 119 2.02 0.26 8.65
N PRO A 120 0.69 0.27 8.43
CA PRO A 120 -0.05 1.52 8.30
C PRO A 120 0.06 2.35 9.58
N HIS A 121 -0.02 3.66 9.43
CA HIS A 121 0.04 4.64 10.53
C HIS A 121 -1.00 4.32 11.62
N ARG A 122 -2.23 4.01 11.22
CA ARG A 122 -3.26 3.46 12.12
C ARG A 122 -3.50 1.99 11.81
N GLY A 123 -3.74 1.19 12.84
CA GLY A 123 -4.19 -0.20 12.68
C GLY A 123 -5.63 -0.26 12.13
N PRO A 124 -6.02 -1.36 11.47
CA PRO A 124 -7.36 -1.52 10.90
C PRO A 124 -8.49 -1.49 11.95
N ASP A 125 -8.18 -1.80 13.21
CA ASP A 125 -9.14 -1.79 14.33
C ASP A 125 -9.35 -0.38 14.93
N ASN A 126 -8.54 0.61 14.55
CA ASN A 126 -8.67 2.00 15.00
C ASN A 126 -8.54 3.00 13.83
N PRO A 127 -9.38 2.89 12.79
CA PRO A 127 -9.31 3.79 11.66
C PRO A 127 -9.83 5.17 12.02
N LEU A 128 -9.25 6.22 11.44
CA LEU A 128 -9.79 7.57 11.57
C LEU A 128 -10.85 7.78 10.50
N ARG A 129 -12.11 7.95 10.92
CA ARG A 129 -13.25 8.16 10.04
C ARG A 129 -13.72 9.61 10.09
N ALA A 130 -14.38 10.03 9.03
CA ALA A 130 -15.14 11.27 9.04
C ALA A 130 -16.20 11.23 10.15
N PRO A 131 -16.51 12.36 10.79
CA PRO A 131 -17.60 12.43 11.74
C PRO A 131 -18.90 11.95 11.08
N GLN A 132 -19.56 10.94 11.67
CA GLN A 132 -20.90 10.57 11.23
C GLN A 132 -21.86 11.68 11.70
N THR A 133 -22.21 12.61 10.82
CA THR A 133 -23.15 13.68 11.15
C THR A 133 -24.51 13.09 11.53
N PHE A 134 -24.86 13.15 12.82
CA PHE A 134 -26.25 13.18 13.27
C PHE A 134 -26.47 14.50 14.03
N GLY A 135 -26.84 15.56 13.31
CA GLY A 135 -27.33 16.82 13.88
C GLY A 135 -26.53 18.06 13.47
N ALA A 136 -27.26 19.14 13.14
CA ALA A 136 -26.77 20.40 12.58
C ALA A 136 -25.96 21.31 13.56
N SER A 137 -25.25 20.74 14.54
CA SER A 137 -24.62 21.56 15.59
C SER A 137 -23.36 20.96 16.23
N ALA A 138 -22.65 20.08 15.54
CA ALA A 138 -21.34 19.63 16.01
C ALA A 138 -20.32 20.76 15.78
N VAL A 139 -20.19 21.66 16.76
CA VAL A 139 -19.27 22.81 16.70
C VAL A 139 -17.85 22.29 16.55
N THR A 140 -17.22 22.58 15.40
CA THR A 140 -15.83 22.25 15.13
C THR A 140 -14.94 22.83 16.22
N ASN A 141 -13.99 22.04 16.73
CA ASN A 141 -12.97 22.57 17.63
C ASN A 141 -11.98 23.38 16.80
N GLU A 142 -12.26 24.67 16.68
CA GLU A 142 -11.50 25.64 15.89
C GLU A 142 -10.00 25.61 16.24
N THR A 143 -9.67 25.46 17.53
CA THR A 143 -8.27 25.34 17.98
C THR A 143 -7.56 24.14 17.37
N MET A 144 -8.22 22.98 17.33
CA MET A 144 -7.63 21.75 16.77
C MET A 144 -7.56 21.82 15.24
N VAL A 145 -8.57 22.41 14.60
CA VAL A 145 -8.54 22.64 13.15
C VAL A 145 -7.43 23.61 12.76
N ASP A 146 -7.24 24.71 13.49
CA ASP A 146 -6.14 25.64 13.25
C ASP A 146 -4.77 24.98 13.50
N GLU A 147 -4.69 24.08 14.48
CA GLU A 147 -3.49 23.29 14.72
C GLU A 147 -3.21 22.30 13.58
N MET A 148 -4.24 21.64 13.04
CA MET A 148 -4.12 20.78 11.86
C MET A 148 -3.62 21.59 10.65
N ARG A 149 -4.25 22.73 10.37
CA ARG A 149 -3.86 23.62 9.25
C ARG A 149 -2.40 24.05 9.38
N ARG A 150 -1.98 24.45 10.58
CA ARG A 150 -0.60 24.82 10.88
C ARG A 150 0.35 23.66 10.65
N GLY A 151 0.06 22.48 11.20
CA GLY A 151 0.93 21.31 11.06
C GLY A 151 1.05 20.82 9.62
N ILE A 152 -0.05 20.83 8.85
CA ILE A 152 -0.04 20.51 7.42
C ILE A 152 0.84 21.50 6.67
N TRP A 153 0.67 22.80 6.89
CA TRP A 153 1.49 23.82 6.24
C TRP A 153 2.99 23.66 6.57
N GLU A 154 3.34 23.48 7.85
CA GLU A 154 4.73 23.37 8.28
C GLU A 154 5.44 22.11 7.76
N THR A 155 4.69 21.03 7.50
CA THR A 155 5.26 19.74 7.07
C THR A 155 5.21 19.51 5.57
N THR A 156 4.23 20.09 4.88
CA THR A 156 3.97 19.82 3.47
C THR A 156 4.03 21.06 2.58
N GLY A 157 3.87 22.26 3.15
CA GLY A 157 3.67 23.50 2.39
C GLY A 157 2.30 23.61 1.72
N LEU A 158 1.37 22.68 1.95
CA LEU A 158 0.03 22.71 1.36
C LEU A 158 -0.93 23.54 2.21
N TYR A 159 -1.81 24.27 1.54
CA TYR A 159 -2.83 25.08 2.20
C TYR A 159 -4.05 24.22 2.57
N ALA A 160 -4.55 24.41 3.79
CA ALA A 160 -5.72 23.69 4.29
C ALA A 160 -6.79 24.64 4.86
N GLU A 161 -8.06 24.34 4.60
CA GLU A 161 -9.21 25.12 5.05
C GLU A 161 -10.40 24.23 5.48
N PRO A 162 -11.15 24.62 6.52
CA PRO A 162 -12.33 23.88 6.93
C PRO A 162 -13.45 24.04 5.90
N THR A 163 -14.17 22.96 5.64
CA THR A 163 -15.37 22.97 4.78
C THR A 163 -16.67 23.12 5.58
N GLY A 164 -16.60 23.00 6.91
CA GLY A 164 -17.73 23.19 7.84
C GLY A 164 -18.57 21.93 8.10
N ASP A 165 -18.38 20.85 7.34
CA ASP A 165 -19.09 19.57 7.45
C ASP A 165 -18.24 18.48 8.14
N GLY A 166 -17.30 18.89 9.00
CA GLY A 166 -16.39 17.95 9.68
C GLY A 166 -15.24 17.46 8.80
N TRP A 167 -14.96 18.18 7.71
CA TRP A 167 -13.81 17.96 6.83
C TRP A 167 -12.88 19.18 6.79
N LEU A 168 -11.63 18.88 6.46
CA LEU A 168 -10.60 19.84 6.12
C LEU A 168 -10.16 19.56 4.69
N ALA A 169 -10.29 20.56 3.83
CA ALA A 169 -9.82 20.47 2.45
C ALA A 169 -8.39 20.98 2.36
N VAL A 170 -7.51 20.16 1.80
CA VAL A 170 -6.10 20.46 1.52
C VAL A 170 -5.96 20.69 0.02
N THR A 171 -5.50 21.87 -0.38
CA THR A 171 -5.28 22.22 -1.79
C THR A 171 -3.97 21.59 -2.25
N CYS A 172 -4.04 20.68 -3.21
CA CYS A 172 -2.89 20.03 -3.82
C CYS A 172 -2.44 20.78 -5.08
N GLU A 173 -1.20 20.53 -5.52
CA GLU A 173 -0.65 21.17 -6.73
C GLU A 173 -1.35 20.72 -8.03
N SER A 174 -2.00 19.57 -7.99
CA SER A 174 -2.75 19.02 -9.12
C SER A 174 -3.79 17.99 -8.67
N ARG A 175 -4.75 17.72 -9.56
CA ARG A 175 -5.68 16.59 -9.43
C ARG A 175 -4.97 15.24 -9.29
N ALA A 176 -3.83 15.06 -9.96
CA ALA A 176 -3.05 13.82 -9.88
C ALA A 176 -2.48 13.62 -8.47
N MET A 177 -1.91 14.68 -7.90
CA MET A 177 -1.43 14.68 -6.51
C MET A 177 -2.58 14.39 -5.54
N ALA A 178 -3.71 15.08 -5.66
CA ALA A 178 -4.85 14.87 -4.77
C ALA A 178 -5.35 13.42 -4.82
N ALA A 179 -5.48 12.84 -6.02
CA ALA A 179 -5.87 11.44 -6.22
C ALA A 179 -4.86 10.46 -5.59
N TRP A 180 -3.57 10.71 -5.79
CA TRP A 180 -2.50 9.85 -5.29
C TRP A 180 -2.41 9.90 -3.75
N LEU A 181 -2.46 11.10 -3.16
CA LEU A 181 -2.47 11.29 -1.72
C LEU A 181 -3.72 10.66 -1.08
N CYS A 182 -4.90 10.81 -1.69
CA CYS A 182 -6.12 10.18 -1.19
C CYS A 182 -6.00 8.65 -1.14
N ALA A 183 -5.53 8.03 -2.24
CA ALA A 183 -5.37 6.58 -2.30
C ALA A 183 -4.38 6.08 -1.23
N THR A 184 -3.28 6.79 -1.02
CA THR A 184 -2.27 6.42 -0.02
C THR A 184 -2.73 6.65 1.41
N ILE A 185 -3.43 7.74 1.72
CA ILE A 185 -4.00 8.01 3.05
C ILE A 185 -5.02 6.94 3.47
N ILE A 186 -5.84 6.46 2.52
CA ILE A 186 -6.79 5.36 2.78
C ILE A 186 -6.06 4.08 3.20
N LEU A 187 -4.91 3.77 2.60
CA LEU A 187 -4.08 2.61 2.98
C LEU A 187 -3.52 2.74 4.40
N GLU A 188 -3.42 3.96 4.93
CA GLU A 188 -2.96 4.27 6.28
C GLU A 188 -4.09 4.24 7.32
N ASN A 189 -5.27 3.71 6.94
CA ASN A 189 -6.50 3.63 7.73
C ASN A 189 -7.04 5.00 8.19
N VAL A 190 -6.82 6.04 7.38
CA VAL A 190 -7.44 7.35 7.53
C VAL A 190 -8.39 7.57 6.35
N GLU A 191 -9.62 7.98 6.64
CA GLU A 191 -10.58 8.29 5.59
C GLU A 191 -10.12 9.53 4.80
N ALA A 192 -10.31 9.50 3.48
CA ALA A 192 -10.00 10.61 2.60
C ALA A 192 -10.91 10.58 1.37
N ARG A 193 -11.17 11.74 0.78
CA ARG A 193 -11.89 11.89 -0.49
C ARG A 193 -11.23 12.97 -1.35
N VAL A 194 -11.55 12.98 -2.63
CA VAL A 194 -11.00 13.94 -3.60
C VAL A 194 -12.11 14.73 -4.25
N GLU A 195 -11.96 16.05 -4.27
CA GLU A 195 -12.78 16.98 -5.02
C GLU A 195 -11.85 17.85 -5.89
N GLU A 196 -11.79 17.56 -7.19
CA GLU A 196 -10.88 18.23 -8.13
C GLU A 196 -9.40 18.12 -7.73
N ASP A 197 -8.76 19.23 -7.35
CA ASP A 197 -7.39 19.33 -6.85
C ASP A 197 -7.33 19.41 -5.31
N ARG A 198 -8.47 19.19 -4.63
CA ARG A 198 -8.57 19.23 -3.17
C ARG A 198 -8.68 17.81 -2.61
N LEU A 199 -7.80 17.52 -1.66
CA LEU A 199 -7.85 16.34 -0.82
C LEU A 199 -8.61 16.68 0.46
N LEU A 200 -9.69 15.97 0.75
CA LEU A 200 -10.44 16.19 1.99
C LEU A 200 -10.10 15.10 3.00
N VAL A 201 -9.77 15.54 4.21
CA VAL A 201 -9.49 14.70 5.37
C VAL A 201 -10.44 15.02 6.53
N PRO A 202 -10.77 14.06 7.40
CA PRO A 202 -11.60 14.28 8.57
C PRO A 202 -11.07 15.37 9.51
N ALA A 203 -11.96 16.19 10.04
CA ALA A 203 -11.69 17.26 11.01
C ALA A 203 -12.84 17.35 12.03
N GLY A 204 -12.96 16.32 12.85
CA GLY A 204 -14.05 16.18 13.80
C GLY A 204 -13.99 17.18 14.97
N PRO A 205 -15.14 17.46 15.59
CA PRO A 205 -15.23 18.40 16.71
C PRO A 205 -14.48 17.91 17.97
N ASP A 206 -14.40 16.60 18.18
CA ASP A 206 -13.82 16.00 19.40
C ASP A 206 -12.35 15.60 19.23
N TYR A 207 -11.68 16.09 18.18
CA TYR A 207 -10.30 15.71 17.86
C TYR A 207 -9.34 16.12 18.97
N ARG A 208 -8.44 15.22 19.32
CA ARG A 208 -7.42 15.42 20.34
C ARG A 208 -6.07 15.62 19.67
N LEU A 209 -5.25 16.49 20.27
CA LEU A 209 -3.94 16.83 19.74
C LEU A 209 -3.07 15.57 19.56
N GLU A 210 -3.04 14.70 20.57
CA GLU A 210 -2.12 13.55 20.63
C GLU A 210 -2.52 12.38 19.73
N ASP A 211 -3.78 12.33 19.30
CA ASP A 211 -4.34 11.18 18.58
C ASP A 211 -4.76 11.59 17.16
N GLU A 212 -5.93 12.19 16.98
CA GLU A 212 -6.49 12.48 15.66
C GLU A 212 -5.69 13.55 14.92
N VAL A 213 -5.41 14.70 15.56
CA VAL A 213 -4.69 15.83 14.94
C VAL A 213 -3.30 15.40 14.48
N LYS A 214 -2.54 14.78 15.39
CA LYS A 214 -1.21 14.25 15.08
C LYS A 214 -1.25 13.23 13.96
N SER A 215 -2.28 12.38 13.92
CA SER A 215 -2.39 11.36 12.89
C SER A 215 -2.63 11.94 11.51
N ILE A 216 -3.52 12.94 11.40
CA ILE A 216 -3.78 13.62 10.12
C ILE A 216 -2.51 14.31 9.62
N ILE A 217 -1.79 15.03 10.48
CA ILE A 217 -0.55 15.72 10.08
C ILE A 217 0.51 14.69 9.69
N THR A 218 0.66 13.60 10.44
CA THR A 218 1.65 12.54 10.15
C THR A 218 1.39 11.91 8.78
N VAL A 219 0.14 11.52 8.50
CA VAL A 219 -0.20 10.83 7.25
C VAL A 219 -0.03 11.76 6.05
N LEU A 220 -0.39 13.04 6.17
CA LEU A 220 -0.19 14.04 5.12
C LEU A 220 1.30 14.32 4.89
N ALA A 221 2.09 14.49 5.95
CA ALA A 221 3.54 14.67 5.85
C ALA A 221 4.20 13.47 5.16
N LYS A 222 3.86 12.26 5.59
CA LYS A 222 4.32 10.99 5.01
C LYS A 222 3.99 10.92 3.52
N THR A 223 2.72 11.03 3.17
CA THR A 223 2.25 10.82 1.79
C THR A 223 2.74 11.93 0.85
N ASN A 224 2.77 13.18 1.29
CA ASN A 224 3.35 14.28 0.52
C ASN A 224 4.85 14.05 0.24
N HIS A 225 5.63 13.62 1.23
CA HIS A 225 7.04 13.30 1.02
C HIS A 225 7.23 12.23 -0.06
N TYR A 226 6.42 11.17 -0.06
CA TYR A 226 6.47 10.14 -1.08
C TYR A 226 6.03 10.62 -2.45
N TRP A 227 5.00 11.47 -2.54
CA TRP A 227 4.61 12.09 -3.81
C TRP A 227 5.78 12.85 -4.42
N GLN A 228 6.45 13.71 -3.62
CA GLN A 228 7.60 14.50 -4.06
C GLN A 228 8.76 13.59 -4.52
N ALA A 229 9.02 12.49 -3.81
CA ALA A 229 10.01 11.50 -4.22
C ALA A 229 9.61 10.76 -5.51
N HIS A 230 8.31 10.47 -5.69
CA HIS A 230 7.77 9.78 -6.86
C HIS A 230 7.91 10.62 -8.13
N ILE A 231 7.45 11.88 -8.11
CA ILE A 231 7.58 12.78 -9.27
C ILE A 231 9.06 13.05 -9.62
N THR A 232 9.92 13.19 -8.62
CA THR A 232 11.36 13.37 -8.86
C THR A 232 12.02 12.10 -9.43
N GLY A 233 11.46 10.93 -9.15
CA GLY A 233 11.87 9.64 -9.72
C GLY A 233 11.40 9.45 -11.16
N GLU A 234 10.16 9.87 -11.47
CA GLU A 234 9.61 9.88 -12.83
C GLU A 234 10.36 10.87 -13.74
N ASP A 235 10.69 12.07 -13.25
CA ASP A 235 11.47 13.07 -13.99
C ASP A 235 12.88 12.58 -14.34
N ARG A 236 13.53 11.82 -13.44
CA ARG A 236 14.84 11.20 -13.73
C ARG A 236 14.73 10.07 -14.75
N ALA A 237 13.69 9.23 -14.65
CA ALA A 237 13.46 8.17 -15.62
C ALA A 237 13.09 8.71 -17.02
N ALA A 238 12.42 9.86 -17.09
CA ALA A 238 12.12 10.56 -18.34
C ALA A 238 13.36 11.24 -18.96
N GLY A 239 14.34 11.66 -18.13
CA GLY A 239 15.58 12.30 -18.57
C GLY A 239 16.63 11.36 -19.15
N ASP A 240 16.70 10.11 -18.69
CA ASP A 240 17.68 9.10 -19.16
C ASP A 240 17.24 8.36 -20.45
N GLY A 241 16.11 8.75 -21.05
CA GLY A 241 15.58 8.18 -22.30
C GLY A 241 16.08 8.85 -23.59
N VAL A 242 16.98 9.83 -23.51
CA VAL A 242 17.60 10.48 -24.67
C VAL A 242 19.11 10.53 -24.47
N GLY A 243 19.81 9.54 -25.02
CA GLY A 243 21.27 9.46 -25.10
C GLY A 243 21.71 8.34 -26.01
#